data_AF-A0A1R2BUL2-F1
#
_entry.id   AF-A0A1R2BUL2-F1
#
_cell.length_a   1.000
_cell.length_b   1.000
_cell.length_c   1.000
_cell.angle_alpha   90.00
_cell.angle_beta   90.00
_cell.angle_gamma   90.00
#
_symmetry.space_group_name_H-M   'P 1'
#
loop_
_entity.id
_entity.type
_entity.pdbx_description
1 polymer ?
#
loop_
_entity_poly.entity_id
_entity_poly.type
_entity_poly.pdbx_seq_one_letter_code
_entity_poly.pdbx_strand_id
1 'polypeptide(L)'
;MGISMNKSNNSQKPVKINTKFEVLDFPCILEDYNTVYNEFKKDLLESIPPTLPCSNVALEKLIALKIYSHLSQFLYICNEKQIGLEALGEYIKLFECKGKAIEGYFRYMNDYASMRRTHDIKACLVNEYFNEESNGKKIVSKYYKLAKGTYELQGYEELKCLMKIMDIDIAHEILAHQYEENMNRLKAMYKEIIFGHIIDKEIYEQTIRLNS
;
A
#
# COMPACT_ATOMS: atom_id res chain seq x y z
N MET A 1 -31.46 8.61 -36.01
CA MET A 1 -30.15 9.03 -35.47
C MET A 1 -29.89 8.22 -34.21
N GLY A 2 -29.13 7.12 -34.33
CA GLY A 2 -28.75 6.29 -33.19
C GLY A 2 -27.35 6.68 -32.74
N ILE A 3 -27.23 7.34 -31.58
CA ILE A 3 -25.93 7.65 -30.99
C ILE A 3 -25.47 6.41 -30.22
N SER A 4 -24.48 5.74 -30.79
CA SER A 4 -23.72 4.67 -30.15
C SER A 4 -22.95 5.24 -28.95
N MET A 5 -23.28 4.78 -27.74
CA MET A 5 -22.44 4.99 -26.57
C MET A 5 -21.31 3.96 -26.59
N ASN A 6 -20.14 4.38 -27.09
CA ASN A 6 -18.90 3.65 -26.87
C ASN A 6 -18.59 3.64 -25.36
N LYS A 7 -18.81 2.49 -24.72
CA LYS A 7 -18.16 2.16 -23.45
C LYS A 7 -16.68 1.93 -23.75
N SER A 8 -15.82 2.90 -23.44
CA SER A 8 -14.38 2.68 -23.43
C SER A 8 -14.05 1.77 -22.23
N ASN A 9 -14.00 0.47 -22.49
CA ASN A 9 -13.30 -0.48 -21.65
C ASN A 9 -11.79 -0.19 -21.76
N ASN A 10 -11.33 0.84 -21.05
CA ASN A 10 -9.91 0.98 -20.72
C ASN A 10 -9.57 -0.06 -19.65
N SER A 11 -9.62 -1.33 -20.03
CA SER A 11 -8.82 -2.37 -19.38
C SER A 11 -7.37 -2.05 -19.72
N GLN A 12 -6.72 -1.27 -18.86
CA GLN A 12 -5.26 -1.12 -18.90
C GLN A 12 -4.69 -2.53 -18.67
N LYS A 13 -4.31 -3.20 -19.77
CA LYS A 13 -3.54 -4.44 -19.69
C LYS A 13 -2.30 -4.13 -18.84
N PRO A 14 -1.94 -4.98 -17.87
CA PRO A 14 -0.69 -4.81 -17.13
C PRO A 14 0.44 -4.79 -18.15
N VAL A 15 1.08 -3.63 -18.27
CA VAL A 15 2.26 -3.46 -19.11
C VAL A 15 3.32 -4.34 -18.47
N LYS A 16 3.64 -5.47 -19.11
CA LYS A 16 4.79 -6.29 -18.72
C LYS A 16 6.02 -5.41 -18.84
N ILE A 17 6.51 -4.92 -17.71
CA ILE A 17 7.79 -4.24 -17.64
C ILE A 17 8.84 -5.29 -17.94
N ASN A 18 9.60 -5.10 -19.03
CA ASN A 18 10.66 -6.01 -19.40
C ASN A 18 11.76 -5.93 -18.33
N THR A 19 11.79 -6.89 -17.41
CA THR A 19 12.78 -6.98 -16.33
C THR A 19 14.10 -7.59 -16.78
N LYS A 20 14.17 -8.08 -18.02
CA LYS A 20 15.42 -8.48 -18.65
C LYS A 20 16.11 -7.23 -19.20
N PHE A 21 16.77 -6.50 -18.31
CA PHE A 21 17.80 -5.58 -18.73
C PHE A 21 18.94 -6.44 -19.29
N GLU A 22 19.16 -6.37 -20.60
CA GLU A 22 20.39 -6.86 -21.19
C GLU A 22 21.55 -6.26 -20.40
N VAL A 23 22.38 -7.15 -19.88
CA VAL A 23 23.42 -6.95 -18.87
C VAL A 23 24.01 -5.54 -18.94
N LEU A 24 23.71 -4.73 -17.92
CA LEU A 24 24.44 -3.48 -17.67
C LEU A 24 25.88 -3.87 -17.30
N ASP A 25 26.74 -4.01 -18.31
CA ASP A 25 28.15 -4.39 -18.19
C ASP A 25 29.02 -3.22 -17.67
N PHE A 26 28.62 -2.63 -16.54
CA PHE A 26 29.46 -1.72 -15.75
C PHE A 26 29.51 -2.21 -14.30
N PRO A 27 30.35 -3.23 -13.99
CA PRO A 27 30.48 -3.78 -12.65
C PRO A 27 30.76 -2.72 -11.59
N CYS A 28 31.49 -1.66 -11.97
CA CYS A 28 31.90 -0.57 -11.08
C CYS A 28 30.78 0.37 -10.63
N ILE A 29 29.60 0.32 -11.23
CA ILE A 29 28.43 1.11 -10.84
C ILE A 29 27.31 0.28 -10.28
N LEU A 30 27.26 -1.00 -10.64
CA LEU A 30 26.27 -1.90 -10.09
C LEU A 30 26.41 -2.01 -8.56
N GLU A 31 27.64 -1.97 -8.04
CA GLU A 31 27.92 -1.94 -6.60
C GLU A 31 27.42 -0.66 -5.93
N ASP A 32 27.70 0.51 -6.52
CA ASP A 32 27.21 1.79 -6.00
C ASP A 32 25.69 1.89 -6.08
N TYR A 33 25.11 1.44 -7.20
CA TYR A 33 23.68 1.36 -7.38
C TYR A 33 23.04 0.49 -6.29
N ASN A 34 23.60 -0.69 -6.04
CA ASN A 34 23.10 -1.59 -4.99
C ASN A 34 23.24 -0.97 -3.60
N THR A 35 24.32 -0.23 -3.35
CA THR A 35 24.53 0.49 -2.09
C THR A 35 23.46 1.56 -1.89
N VAL A 36 23.29 2.48 -2.85
CA VAL A 36 22.26 3.54 -2.78
C VAL A 36 20.86 2.93 -2.69
N TYR A 37 20.61 1.86 -3.43
CA TYR A 37 19.33 1.16 -3.39
C TYR A 37 19.05 0.49 -2.03
N ASN A 38 20.06 -0.07 -1.37
CA ASN A 38 19.91 -0.65 -0.04
C ASN A 38 19.77 0.42 1.05
N GLU A 39 20.48 1.54 0.94
CA GLU A 39 20.27 2.71 1.80
C GLU A 39 18.86 3.27 1.64
N PHE A 40 18.39 3.38 0.40
CA PHE A 40 17.01 3.77 0.08
C PHE A 40 15.98 2.85 0.73
N LYS A 41 16.16 1.53 0.63
CA LYS A 41 15.28 0.57 1.33
C LYS A 41 15.29 0.80 2.83
N LYS A 42 16.48 0.93 3.44
CA LYS A 42 16.63 1.07 4.88
C LYS A 42 15.95 2.35 5.38
N ASP A 43 16.27 3.49 4.75
CA ASP A 43 15.68 4.78 5.11
C ASP A 43 14.15 4.77 4.93
N LEU A 44 13.66 4.11 3.87
CA LEU A 44 12.22 3.91 3.71
C LEU A 44 11.61 3.06 4.82
N LEU A 45 12.15 1.85 5.08
CA LEU A 45 11.63 0.94 6.11
C LEU A 45 11.66 1.57 7.51
N GLU A 46 12.69 2.34 7.83
CA GLU A 46 12.79 3.12 9.08
C GLU A 46 11.79 4.29 9.12
N SER A 47 11.43 4.83 7.95
CA SER A 47 10.44 5.90 7.80
C SER A 47 8.98 5.42 7.85
N ILE A 48 8.72 4.11 7.99
CA ILE A 48 7.37 3.60 8.27
C ILE A 48 6.90 4.26 9.58
N PRO A 49 5.93 5.18 9.53
CA PRO A 49 5.51 5.85 10.74
C PRO A 49 4.84 4.82 11.67
N PRO A 50 5.10 4.83 12.98
CA PRO A 50 4.28 4.06 13.93
C PRO A 50 2.82 4.57 13.96
N THR A 51 2.54 5.71 13.31
CA THR A 51 1.25 6.39 13.27
C THR A 51 0.33 5.93 12.12
N LEU A 52 0.66 4.88 11.38
CA LEU A 52 -0.24 4.30 10.36
C LEU A 52 -1.62 3.95 10.97
N PRO A 53 -2.73 4.05 10.19
CA PRO A 53 -2.77 4.52 8.80
C PRO A 53 -2.60 6.04 8.67
N CYS A 54 -1.96 6.47 7.58
CA CYS A 54 -1.86 7.87 7.15
C CYS A 54 -2.67 8.13 5.87
N SER A 55 -2.90 9.41 5.56
CA SER A 55 -3.63 9.79 4.35
C SER A 55 -2.82 9.53 3.08
N ASN A 56 -3.51 9.29 1.96
CA ASN A 56 -2.89 9.12 0.64
C ASN A 56 -1.86 10.20 0.30
N VAL A 57 -2.23 11.47 0.53
CA VAL A 57 -1.36 12.61 0.26
C VAL A 57 -0.10 12.57 1.13
N ALA A 58 -0.22 12.15 2.40
CA ALA A 58 0.94 12.03 3.29
C ALA A 58 1.86 10.88 2.85
N LEU A 59 1.27 9.74 2.46
CA LEU A 59 1.98 8.57 1.98
C LEU A 59 2.74 8.87 0.68
N GLU A 60 2.09 9.51 -0.29
CA GLU A 60 2.69 9.90 -1.57
C GLU A 60 3.85 10.88 -1.39
N LYS A 61 3.69 11.88 -0.51
CA LYS A 61 4.77 12.83 -0.19
C LYS A 61 5.97 12.12 0.43
N LEU A 62 5.73 11.18 1.35
CA LEU A 62 6.80 10.43 2.00
C LEU A 62 7.57 9.57 1.00
N ILE A 63 6.85 8.83 0.15
CA ILE A 63 7.46 7.95 -0.87
C ILE A 63 8.23 8.77 -1.90
N ALA A 64 7.63 9.83 -2.45
CA ALA A 64 8.28 10.68 -3.45
C ALA A 64 9.55 11.33 -2.91
N LEU A 65 9.49 11.90 -1.69
CA LEU A 65 10.66 12.53 -1.07
C LEU A 65 11.85 11.57 -0.97
N LYS A 66 11.59 10.32 -0.57
CA LYS A 66 12.63 9.30 -0.41
C LYS A 66 13.18 8.84 -1.76
N ILE A 67 12.31 8.57 -2.74
CA ILE A 67 12.74 8.21 -4.09
C ILE A 67 13.66 9.30 -4.67
N TYR A 68 13.24 10.57 -4.62
CA TYR A 68 14.02 11.66 -5.21
C TYR A 68 15.33 11.94 -4.46
N SER A 69 15.35 11.80 -3.13
CA SER A 69 16.56 11.93 -2.32
C SER A 69 17.64 10.95 -2.77
N HIS A 70 17.30 9.65 -2.84
CA HIS A 70 18.26 8.61 -3.19
C HIS A 70 18.57 8.55 -4.69
N LEU A 71 17.60 8.89 -5.55
CA LEU A 71 17.88 9.07 -6.98
C LEU A 71 18.91 10.18 -7.19
N SER A 72 18.80 11.30 -6.47
CA SER A 72 19.77 12.41 -6.57
C SER A 72 21.19 11.99 -6.13
N GLN A 73 21.31 11.18 -5.07
CA GLN A 73 22.60 10.62 -4.64
C GLN A 73 23.20 9.71 -5.73
N PHE A 74 22.38 8.86 -6.34
CA PHE A 74 22.86 7.99 -7.40
C PHE A 74 23.26 8.76 -8.67
N LEU A 75 22.51 9.80 -9.03
CA LEU A 75 22.86 10.70 -10.15
C LEU A 75 24.20 11.41 -9.91
N TYR A 76 24.49 11.80 -8.67
CA TYR A 76 25.78 12.40 -8.31
C TYR A 76 26.94 11.42 -8.54
N ILE A 77 26.82 10.17 -8.08
CA ILE A 77 27.83 9.12 -8.31
C ILE A 77 28.04 8.88 -9.81
N CYS A 78 26.96 8.80 -10.58
CA CYS A 78 27.04 8.64 -12.04
C CYS A 78 27.78 9.81 -12.70
N ASN A 79 27.59 11.03 -12.20
CA ASN A 79 28.28 12.22 -12.70
C ASN A 79 29.78 12.19 -12.37
N GLU A 80 30.15 11.81 -11.13
CA GLU A 80 31.56 11.66 -10.73
C GLU A 80 32.29 10.60 -11.56
N LYS A 81 31.58 9.53 -11.93
CA LYS A 81 32.10 8.43 -12.77
C LYS A 81 31.97 8.69 -14.27
N GLN A 82 31.49 9.88 -14.68
CA GLN A 82 31.37 10.30 -16.08
C GLN A 82 30.58 9.34 -16.97
N ILE A 83 29.44 8.88 -16.46
CA ILE A 83 28.63 7.88 -17.15
C ILE A 83 27.89 8.48 -18.34
N GLY A 84 27.95 7.77 -19.46
CA GLY A 84 27.27 8.15 -20.68
C GLY A 84 25.75 8.24 -20.47
N LEU A 85 25.12 9.19 -21.17
CA LEU A 85 23.69 9.49 -21.04
C LEU A 85 22.77 8.28 -21.29
N GLU A 86 23.16 7.37 -22.19
CA GLU A 86 22.38 6.17 -22.50
C GLU A 86 22.34 5.19 -21.32
N ALA A 87 23.49 4.87 -20.73
CA ALA A 87 23.57 4.02 -19.54
C ALA A 87 22.88 4.67 -18.33
N LEU A 88 23.03 5.98 -18.16
CA LEU A 88 22.34 6.74 -17.11
C LEU A 88 20.82 6.58 -17.20
N GLY A 89 20.26 6.63 -18.41
CA GLY A 89 18.83 6.45 -18.66
C GLY A 89 18.32 5.08 -18.21
N GLU A 90 19.09 4.01 -18.44
CA GLU A 90 18.73 2.65 -18.00
C GLU A 90 18.78 2.49 -16.47
N TYR A 91 19.78 3.07 -15.80
CA TYR A 91 19.84 3.01 -14.34
C TYR A 91 18.73 3.82 -13.65
N ILE A 92 18.34 4.98 -14.20
CA ILE A 92 17.20 5.76 -13.69
C ILE A 92 15.92 4.93 -13.81
N LYS A 93 15.65 4.32 -14.98
CA LYS A 93 14.50 3.44 -15.17
C LYS A 93 14.51 2.27 -14.19
N LEU A 94 15.67 1.68 -13.93
CA LEU A 94 15.81 0.60 -12.95
C LEU A 94 15.45 1.08 -11.53
N PHE A 95 15.96 2.25 -11.12
CA PHE A 95 15.64 2.86 -9.83
C PHE A 95 14.15 3.14 -9.68
N GLU A 96 13.51 3.72 -10.69
CA GLU A 96 12.07 3.98 -10.71
C GLU A 96 11.25 2.68 -10.64
N CYS A 97 11.64 1.65 -11.40
CA CYS A 97 10.95 0.36 -11.37
C CYS A 97 11.02 -0.28 -9.99
N LYS A 98 12.20 -0.31 -9.37
CA LYS A 98 12.34 -0.84 -8.00
C LYS A 98 11.64 0.05 -6.96
N GLY A 99 11.60 1.36 -7.18
CA GLY A 99 10.84 2.30 -6.35
C GLY A 99 9.34 2.01 -6.35
N LYS A 100 8.74 1.70 -7.51
CA LYS A 100 7.31 1.33 -7.63
C LYS A 100 6.93 0.10 -6.82
N ALA A 101 7.80 -0.91 -6.78
CA ALA A 101 7.56 -2.10 -5.97
C ALA A 101 7.52 -1.76 -4.47
N ILE A 102 8.42 -0.90 -4.03
CA ILE A 102 8.48 -0.47 -2.64
C ILE A 102 7.28 0.44 -2.31
N GLU A 103 6.88 1.33 -3.21
CA GLU A 103 5.62 2.08 -3.08
C GLU A 103 4.43 1.14 -2.85
N GLY A 104 4.33 0.06 -3.64
CA GLY A 104 3.31 -0.98 -3.46
C GLY A 104 3.30 -1.58 -2.06
N TYR A 105 4.48 -1.84 -1.48
CA TYR A 105 4.61 -2.33 -0.11
C TYR A 105 4.10 -1.32 0.94
N PHE A 106 4.46 -0.04 0.82
CA PHE A 106 3.97 0.99 1.76
C PHE A 106 2.46 1.19 1.68
N ARG A 107 1.90 1.17 0.47
CA ARG A 107 0.46 1.23 0.25
C ARG A 107 -0.24 0.03 0.88
N TYR A 108 0.30 -1.18 0.72
CA TYR A 108 -0.19 -2.37 1.41
C TYR A 108 -0.17 -2.24 2.93
N MET A 109 0.95 -1.79 3.52
CA MET A 109 1.07 -1.63 4.98
C MET A 109 0.09 -0.58 5.52
N ASN A 110 -0.11 0.51 4.78
CA ASN A 110 -1.06 1.55 5.15
C ASN A 110 -2.52 1.05 5.08
N ASP A 111 -2.88 0.36 4.00
CA ASP A 111 -4.20 -0.21 3.81
C ASP A 111 -4.49 -1.30 4.85
N TYR A 112 -3.51 -2.16 5.13
CA TYR A 112 -3.58 -3.16 6.20
C TYR A 112 -3.86 -2.52 7.57
N ALA A 113 -3.07 -1.51 7.94
CA ALA A 113 -3.26 -0.79 9.20
C ALA A 113 -4.63 -0.10 9.25
N SER A 114 -5.08 0.45 8.12
CA SER A 114 -6.41 1.04 7.96
C SER A 114 -7.52 0.02 8.19
N MET A 115 -7.44 -1.16 7.57
CA MET A 115 -8.45 -2.20 7.71
C MET A 115 -8.54 -2.74 9.14
N ARG A 116 -7.39 -3.00 9.77
CA ARG A 116 -7.35 -3.41 11.18
C ARG A 116 -7.98 -2.37 12.09
N ARG A 117 -7.59 -1.10 11.93
CA ARG A 117 -8.16 0.01 12.72
C ARG A 117 -9.67 0.13 12.52
N THR A 118 -10.17 0.01 11.29
CA THR A 118 -11.60 0.07 11.00
C THR A 118 -12.35 -1.12 11.60
N HIS A 119 -11.78 -2.32 11.56
CA HIS A 119 -12.31 -3.50 12.25
C HIS A 119 -12.45 -3.26 13.76
N ASP A 120 -11.38 -2.80 14.41
CA ASP A 120 -11.36 -2.56 15.85
C ASP A 120 -12.38 -1.49 16.27
N ILE A 121 -12.50 -0.41 15.48
CA ILE A 121 -13.54 0.60 15.67
C ILE A 121 -14.94 -0.01 15.55
N LYS A 122 -15.19 -0.84 14.53
CA LYS A 122 -16.49 -1.50 14.35
C LYS A 122 -16.82 -2.43 15.51
N ALA A 123 -15.86 -3.23 15.97
CA ALA A 123 -16.04 -4.15 17.10
C ALA A 123 -16.40 -3.39 18.38
N CYS A 124 -15.69 -2.30 18.69
CA CYS A 124 -16.01 -1.43 19.83
C CYS A 124 -17.41 -0.83 19.73
N LEU A 125 -17.79 -0.35 18.55
CA LEU A 125 -19.09 0.30 18.35
C LEU A 125 -20.27 -0.67 18.33
N VAL A 126 -20.06 -1.92 17.87
CA VAL A 126 -21.04 -3.00 18.00
C VAL A 126 -21.28 -3.30 19.48
N ASN A 127 -20.21 -3.48 20.26
CA ASN A 127 -20.33 -3.68 21.71
C ASN A 127 -21.07 -2.53 22.40
N GLU A 128 -20.73 -1.28 22.07
CA GLU A 128 -21.41 -0.11 22.62
C GLU A 128 -22.90 -0.07 22.25
N TYR A 129 -23.25 -0.46 21.02
CA TYR A 129 -24.65 -0.49 20.56
C TYR A 129 -25.50 -1.49 21.35
N PHE A 130 -25.02 -2.73 21.48
CA PHE A 130 -25.78 -3.82 22.10
C PHE A 130 -25.75 -3.80 23.64
N ASN A 131 -24.62 -3.39 24.25
CA ASN A 131 -24.47 -3.44 25.71
C ASN A 131 -24.89 -2.16 26.43
N GLU A 132 -24.81 -0.99 25.76
CA GLU A 132 -25.15 0.30 26.37
C GLU A 132 -26.46 0.90 25.84
N GLU A 133 -27.26 0.09 25.12
CA GLU A 133 -28.53 0.49 24.45
C GLU A 133 -28.42 1.82 23.70
N SER A 134 -27.32 1.97 22.94
CA SER A 134 -26.97 3.23 22.32
C SER A 134 -27.78 3.51 21.04
N ASN A 135 -28.20 4.76 20.85
CA ASN A 135 -28.89 5.18 19.63
C ASN A 135 -27.97 5.03 18.40
N GLY A 136 -28.41 4.29 17.38
CA GLY A 136 -27.65 4.06 16.14
C GLY A 136 -27.14 5.32 15.45
N LYS A 137 -27.85 6.47 15.53
CA LYS A 137 -27.34 7.76 15.00
C LYS A 137 -26.09 8.25 15.74
N LYS A 138 -25.99 8.03 17.06
CA LYS A 138 -24.82 8.40 17.86
C LYS A 138 -23.63 7.49 17.52
N ILE A 139 -23.87 6.18 17.39
CA ILE A 139 -22.86 5.20 16.98
C ILE A 139 -22.25 5.56 15.62
N VAL A 140 -23.10 5.89 14.63
CA VAL A 140 -22.64 6.33 13.30
C VAL A 140 -21.81 7.62 13.38
N SER A 141 -22.23 8.60 14.19
CA SER A 141 -21.46 9.84 14.37
C SER A 141 -20.09 9.58 15.01
N LYS A 142 -20.01 8.65 15.98
CA LYS A 142 -18.74 8.22 16.60
C LYS A 142 -17.83 7.54 15.57
N TYR A 143 -18.36 6.65 14.73
CA TYR A 143 -17.60 6.01 13.65
C TYR A 143 -16.88 7.03 12.77
N TYR A 144 -17.58 8.04 12.25
CA TYR A 144 -16.97 9.05 11.39
C TYR A 144 -15.84 9.85 12.06
N LYS A 145 -15.93 10.06 13.37
CA LYS A 145 -14.87 10.75 14.14
C LYS A 145 -13.64 9.86 14.32
N LEU A 146 -13.85 8.58 14.67
CA LEU A 146 -12.78 7.63 15.00
C LEU A 146 -12.06 7.08 13.76
N ALA A 147 -12.81 6.85 12.67
CA ALA A 147 -12.30 6.36 11.39
C ALA A 147 -11.66 7.46 10.55
N LYS A 148 -11.59 8.70 11.04
CA LYS A 148 -10.94 9.79 10.29
C LYS A 148 -9.46 9.44 10.02
N GLY A 149 -9.08 9.44 8.75
CA GLY A 149 -7.73 9.12 8.31
C GLY A 149 -7.51 7.65 7.96
N THR A 150 -8.50 6.77 8.13
CA THR A 150 -8.49 5.46 7.48
C THR A 150 -8.77 5.62 5.99
N TYR A 151 -8.23 4.71 5.19
CA TYR A 151 -8.41 4.69 3.74
C TYR A 151 -9.86 4.37 3.34
N GLU A 152 -10.57 3.65 4.21
CA GLU A 152 -11.95 3.24 4.00
C GLU A 152 -12.90 4.04 4.88
N LEU A 153 -13.42 5.14 4.32
CA LEU A 153 -14.71 5.70 4.77
C LEU A 153 -15.89 4.75 4.47
N GLN A 154 -15.65 3.61 3.80
CA GLN A 154 -16.67 2.65 3.33
C GLN A 154 -17.22 1.70 4.41
N GLY A 155 -16.65 1.64 5.62
CA GLY A 155 -17.14 0.73 6.68
C GLY A 155 -18.45 1.14 7.38
N TYR A 156 -19.08 2.26 6.98
CA TYR A 156 -20.25 2.79 7.68
C TYR A 156 -21.55 2.04 7.35
N GLU A 157 -21.77 1.63 6.10
CA GLU A 157 -22.93 0.81 5.73
C GLU A 157 -22.81 -0.60 6.33
N GLU A 158 -21.60 -1.13 6.40
CA GLU A 158 -21.32 -2.39 7.09
C GLU A 158 -21.71 -2.30 8.57
N LEU A 159 -21.29 -1.24 9.26
CA LEU A 159 -21.68 -0.99 10.66
C LEU A 159 -23.20 -0.87 10.83
N LYS A 160 -23.90 -0.19 9.90
CA LYS A 160 -25.37 -0.12 9.91
C LYS A 160 -26.02 -1.49 9.73
N CYS A 161 -25.46 -2.34 8.87
CA CYS A 161 -25.95 -3.71 8.69
C CYS A 161 -25.73 -4.53 9.95
N LEU A 162 -24.57 -4.41 10.60
CA LEU A 162 -24.27 -5.12 11.86
C LEU A 162 -25.24 -4.72 12.98
N MET A 163 -25.58 -3.44 13.11
CA MET A 163 -26.56 -2.95 14.11
C MET A 163 -28.00 -3.42 13.86
N LYS A 164 -28.33 -3.94 12.67
CA LYS A 164 -29.67 -4.51 12.40
C LYS A 164 -29.79 -5.97 12.83
N ILE A 165 -28.67 -6.60 13.16
CA ILE A 165 -28.66 -7.97 13.69
C ILE A 165 -29.20 -7.92 15.12
N MET A 166 -29.99 -8.90 15.53
CA MET A 166 -30.59 -8.92 16.88
C MET A 166 -29.66 -9.49 17.96
N ASP A 167 -28.56 -10.10 17.55
CA ASP A 167 -27.65 -10.88 18.36
C ASP A 167 -26.21 -10.36 18.18
N ILE A 168 -25.56 -10.04 19.31
CA ILE A 168 -24.22 -9.47 19.34
C ILE A 168 -23.14 -10.47 18.89
N ASP A 169 -23.30 -11.76 19.21
CA ASP A 169 -22.34 -12.80 18.86
C ASP A 169 -22.37 -13.02 17.34
N ILE A 170 -23.57 -13.06 16.75
CA ILE A 170 -23.74 -13.14 15.29
C ILE A 170 -23.15 -11.89 14.61
N ALA A 171 -23.33 -10.70 15.19
CA ALA A 171 -22.73 -9.47 14.65
C ALA A 171 -21.19 -9.51 14.68
N HIS A 172 -20.59 -10.03 15.75
CA HIS A 172 -19.13 -10.21 15.82
C HIS A 172 -18.62 -11.28 14.85
N GLU A 173 -19.34 -12.39 14.67
CA GLU A 173 -18.97 -13.43 13.71
C GLU A 173 -18.94 -12.88 12.28
N ILE A 174 -19.99 -12.13 11.89
CA ILE A 174 -20.04 -11.48 10.57
C ILE A 174 -18.92 -10.45 10.43
N LEU A 175 -18.64 -9.65 11.46
CA LEU A 175 -17.56 -8.67 11.43
C LEU A 175 -16.18 -9.34 11.25
N ALA A 176 -15.94 -10.45 11.95
CA ALA A 176 -14.70 -11.22 11.83
C ALA A 176 -14.56 -11.84 10.43
N HIS A 177 -15.63 -12.40 9.88
CA HIS A 177 -15.63 -12.97 8.54
C HIS A 177 -15.39 -11.89 7.47
N GLN A 178 -16.02 -10.72 7.59
CA GLN A 178 -15.77 -9.57 6.72
C GLN A 178 -14.31 -9.13 6.77
N TYR A 179 -13.72 -9.09 7.96
CA TYR A 179 -12.31 -8.75 8.12
C TYR A 179 -11.41 -9.75 7.40
N GLU A 180 -11.66 -11.05 7.57
CA GLU A 180 -10.90 -12.10 6.90
C GLU A 180 -11.04 -12.04 5.37
N GLU A 181 -12.25 -11.88 4.85
CA GLU A 181 -12.48 -11.73 3.41
C GLU A 181 -11.73 -10.51 2.85
N ASN A 182 -11.87 -9.37 3.51
CA ASN A 182 -11.23 -8.14 3.06
C ASN A 182 -9.71 -8.27 3.16
N MET A 183 -9.18 -8.90 4.20
CA MET A 183 -7.75 -9.23 4.32
C MET A 183 -7.25 -10.11 3.17
N ASN A 184 -8.01 -11.12 2.78
CA ASN A 184 -7.67 -11.98 1.65
C ASN A 184 -7.71 -11.21 0.32
N ARG A 185 -8.70 -10.32 0.14
CA ARG A 185 -8.78 -9.42 -1.03
C ARG A 185 -7.61 -8.46 -1.09
N LEU A 186 -7.22 -7.84 0.04
CA LEU A 186 -6.06 -6.95 0.12
C LEU A 186 -4.78 -7.68 -0.29
N LYS A 187 -4.55 -8.86 0.31
CA LYS A 187 -3.40 -9.71 -0.04
C LYS A 187 -3.39 -10.07 -1.53
N ALA A 188 -4.55 -10.41 -2.10
CA ALA A 188 -4.67 -10.74 -3.53
C ALA A 188 -4.43 -9.52 -4.44
N MET A 189 -4.97 -8.35 -4.09
CA MET A 189 -4.80 -7.11 -4.87
C MET A 189 -3.34 -6.69 -4.93
N TYR A 190 -2.67 -6.70 -3.78
CA TYR A 190 -1.25 -6.39 -3.73
C TYR A 190 -0.38 -7.55 -4.20
N LYS A 191 -0.94 -8.75 -4.42
CA LYS A 191 -0.22 -9.92 -4.94
C LYS A 191 0.46 -9.64 -6.29
N GLU A 192 -0.18 -8.90 -7.18
CA GLU A 192 0.45 -8.58 -8.47
C GLU A 192 1.31 -7.31 -8.39
N ILE A 193 0.92 -6.34 -7.57
CA ILE A 193 1.61 -5.05 -7.43
C ILE A 193 2.96 -5.21 -6.71
N ILE A 194 2.98 -6.01 -5.64
CA ILE A 194 4.17 -6.32 -4.85
C ILE A 194 4.91 -7.53 -5.43
N PHE A 195 4.21 -8.51 -6.02
CA PHE A 195 4.80 -9.83 -6.34
C PHE A 195 4.83 -10.16 -7.84
N GLY A 196 4.23 -9.33 -8.71
CA GLY A 196 4.17 -9.57 -10.16
C GLY A 196 5.37 -9.04 -10.94
N HIS A 197 6.10 -8.05 -10.42
CA HIS A 197 7.20 -7.45 -11.19
C HIS A 197 8.53 -7.27 -10.49
N ILE A 198 8.62 -6.94 -9.21
CA ILE A 198 9.91 -6.82 -8.51
C ILE A 198 9.61 -6.97 -7.03
N ILE A 199 10.10 -8.00 -6.33
CA ILE A 199 10.56 -7.82 -4.94
C ILE A 199 11.71 -8.79 -4.63
N ASP A 200 12.72 -8.15 -4.07
CA ASP A 200 13.82 -8.65 -3.26
C ASP A 200 13.31 -9.52 -2.10
N LYS A 201 13.77 -10.76 -2.01
CA LYS A 201 13.31 -11.79 -1.04
C LYS A 201 13.25 -11.29 0.41
N GLU A 202 14.08 -10.31 0.78
CA GLU A 202 14.12 -9.71 2.11
C GLU A 202 12.85 -8.93 2.49
N ILE A 203 12.31 -8.10 1.58
CA ILE A 203 11.07 -7.35 1.85
C ILE A 203 9.89 -8.32 1.94
N TYR A 204 9.90 -9.38 1.13
CA TYR A 204 8.93 -10.47 1.21
C TYR A 204 8.95 -11.15 2.59
N GLU A 205 10.13 -11.55 3.07
CA GLU A 205 10.25 -12.21 4.36
C GLU A 205 9.82 -11.28 5.51
N GLN A 206 10.11 -9.98 5.45
CA GLN A 206 9.64 -9.03 6.48
C GLN A 206 8.11 -8.81 6.44
N THR A 207 7.51 -8.77 5.24
CA THR A 207 6.05 -8.59 5.08
C THR A 207 5.26 -9.81 5.57
N ILE A 208 5.78 -11.03 5.33
CA ILE A 208 5.12 -12.27 5.72
C ILE A 208 5.45 -12.68 7.16
N ARG A 209 6.68 -12.47 7.66
CA ARG A 209 7.05 -12.81 9.06
C ARG A 209 6.33 -11.97 10.10
N LEU A 210 5.81 -10.79 9.76
CA LEU A 210 4.89 -10.06 10.65
C LEU A 210 3.55 -10.80 10.86
N ASN A 211 3.32 -11.92 10.16
CA ASN A 211 2.09 -12.70 10.18
C ASN A 211 2.29 -14.22 10.45
N SER A 212 3.43 -14.62 11.01
CA SER A 212 3.68 -15.99 11.49
C SER A 212 3.89 -16.01 13.00
#